data_AF-A0A183AI45-F1
#
_entry.id   AF-A0A183AI45-F1
#
_cell.length_a   1.000
_cell.length_b   1.000
_cell.length_c   1.000
_cell.angle_alpha   90.00
_cell.angle_beta   90.00
_cell.angle_gamma   90.00
#
_symmetry.space_group_name_H-M   'P 1'
#
loop_
_entity.id
_entity.type
_entity.pdbx_description
1 polymer ?
#
loop_
_entity_poly.entity_id
_entity_poly.type
_entity_poly.pdbx_seq_one_letter_code
_entity_poly.pdbx_strand_id
1 'polypeptide(L)'
;MQDPTDADCPAVEAFIWLARHDPTSEVRRAALAAMVLTTRTLPSLVERCRDVADSVRRTAYKILATRTVLRPLSIAKRIRILQDGLTDRAADVRQSAQDLVLSWFKATECDPVKLLRRLDTEGVPETSQLMLNNLFIALPEPDFSNMVQIWASQYLNEECVLFSMTS
;
A
#
# COMPACT_ATOMS: atom_id res chain seq x y z
N MET A 1 -26.07 -0.80 13.37
CA MET A 1 -24.84 -1.54 12.96
C MET A 1 -24.62 -1.26 11.48
N GLN A 2 -23.39 -1.15 10.97
CA GLN A 2 -23.17 -1.03 9.52
C GLN A 2 -23.64 -2.31 8.83
N ASP A 3 -24.35 -2.20 7.71
CA ASP A 3 -24.64 -3.32 6.81
C ASP A 3 -23.79 -3.14 5.53
N PRO A 4 -22.68 -3.88 5.38
CA PRO A 4 -21.81 -3.76 4.21
C PRO A 4 -22.40 -4.32 2.92
N THR A 5 -23.49 -5.08 3.00
CA THR A 5 -24.18 -5.69 1.85
C THR A 5 -25.26 -4.79 1.28
N ASP A 6 -25.78 -3.87 2.10
CA ASP A 6 -26.72 -2.83 1.70
C ASP A 6 -25.99 -1.65 1.04
N ALA A 7 -26.24 -1.47 -0.26
CA ALA A 7 -25.71 -0.38 -1.06
C ALA A 7 -26.19 1.00 -0.58
N ASP A 8 -27.29 1.08 0.18
CA ASP A 8 -27.85 2.33 0.68
C ASP A 8 -27.73 2.47 2.21
N CYS A 9 -26.88 1.66 2.84
CA CYS A 9 -26.69 1.67 4.29
C CYS A 9 -26.35 3.09 4.80
N PRO A 10 -27.25 3.74 5.57
CA PRO A 10 -27.04 5.12 6.03
C PRO A 10 -25.82 5.29 6.92
N ALA A 11 -25.45 4.23 7.65
CA ALA A 11 -24.26 4.23 8.49
C ALA A 11 -22.98 4.32 7.66
N VAL A 12 -22.89 3.61 6.53
CA VAL A 12 -21.72 3.66 5.64
C VAL A 12 -21.57 5.06 5.04
N GLU A 13 -22.68 5.66 4.58
CA GLU A 13 -22.67 7.03 4.05
C GLU A 13 -22.27 8.06 5.11
N ALA A 14 -22.75 7.91 6.35
CA ALA A 14 -22.33 8.78 7.44
C ALA A 14 -20.82 8.70 7.70
N PHE A 15 -20.23 7.49 7.70
CA PHE A 15 -18.78 7.35 7.88
C PHE A 15 -17.96 7.91 6.73
N ILE A 16 -18.39 7.71 5.48
CA ILE A 16 -17.77 8.32 4.30
C ILE A 16 -17.82 9.84 4.44
N TRP A 17 -18.99 10.40 4.79
CA TRP A 17 -19.16 11.84 4.93
C TRP A 17 -18.25 12.41 6.03
N LEU A 18 -18.26 11.80 7.22
CA LEU A 18 -17.41 12.22 8.35
C LEU A 18 -15.93 12.14 8.00
N ALA A 19 -15.48 11.03 7.39
CA ALA A 19 -14.10 10.87 6.98
C ALA A 19 -13.65 11.93 5.97
N ARG A 20 -14.55 12.42 5.10
CA ARG A 20 -14.20 13.37 4.03
C ARG A 20 -14.30 14.83 4.44
N HIS A 21 -15.35 15.19 5.20
CA HIS A 21 -15.78 16.58 5.36
C HIS A 21 -15.70 17.12 6.78
N ASP A 22 -15.59 16.27 7.81
CA ASP A 22 -15.56 16.77 9.18
C ASP A 22 -14.32 17.67 9.41
N PRO A 23 -14.46 18.88 9.98
CA PRO A 23 -13.33 19.77 10.20
C PRO A 23 -12.32 19.20 11.23
N THR A 24 -12.78 18.36 12.16
CA THR A 24 -11.97 17.80 13.24
C THR A 24 -11.20 16.58 12.77
N SER A 25 -9.86 16.65 12.81
CA SER A 25 -8.99 15.54 12.39
C SER A 25 -9.27 14.23 13.13
N GLU A 26 -9.54 14.30 14.44
CA GLU A 26 -9.82 13.12 15.25
C GLU A 26 -11.15 12.45 14.87
N VAL A 27 -12.15 13.21 14.45
CA VAL A 27 -13.41 12.66 13.94
C VAL A 27 -13.17 11.94 12.61
N ARG A 28 -12.43 12.56 11.68
CA ARG A 28 -12.06 11.91 10.41
C ARG A 28 -11.28 10.61 10.65
N ARG A 29 -10.31 10.65 11.57
CA ARG A 29 -9.51 9.47 11.97
C ARG A 29 -10.37 8.36 12.57
N ALA A 30 -11.27 8.71 13.49
CA ALA A 30 -12.17 7.76 14.13
C ALA A 30 -13.16 7.14 13.13
N ALA A 31 -13.70 7.96 12.21
CA ALA A 31 -14.57 7.49 11.14
C ALA A 31 -13.86 6.45 10.26
N LEU A 32 -12.61 6.71 9.84
CA LEU A 32 -11.81 5.73 9.09
C LEU A 32 -11.60 4.42 9.85
N ALA A 33 -11.28 4.51 11.15
CA ALA A 33 -11.03 3.32 11.96
C ALA A 33 -12.29 2.48 12.21
N ALA A 34 -13.46 3.12 12.28
CA ALA A 34 -14.75 2.46 12.50
C ALA A 34 -15.38 1.94 11.20
N MET A 35 -15.01 2.49 10.04
CA MET A 35 -15.61 2.13 8.75
C MET A 35 -15.19 0.73 8.28
N VAL A 36 -16.16 -0.12 7.95
CA VAL A 36 -15.89 -1.40 7.32
C VAL A 36 -15.33 -1.16 5.91
N LEU A 37 -14.20 -1.80 5.61
CA LEU A 37 -13.56 -1.68 4.31
C LEU A 37 -14.24 -2.59 3.29
N THR A 38 -14.78 -1.99 2.24
CA THR A 38 -15.42 -2.62 1.09
C THR A 38 -14.94 -1.94 -0.20
N THR A 39 -15.37 -2.43 -1.35
CA THR A 39 -15.12 -1.77 -2.65
C THR A 39 -15.68 -0.34 -2.69
N ARG A 40 -16.81 -0.09 -2.02
CA ARG A 40 -17.46 1.22 -1.91
C ARG A 40 -16.70 2.19 -0.99
N THR A 41 -16.19 1.71 0.15
CA THR A 41 -15.52 2.57 1.14
C THR A 41 -14.02 2.77 0.87
N LEU A 42 -13.41 1.88 0.07
CA LEU A 42 -11.98 1.95 -0.27
C LEU A 42 -11.56 3.30 -0.89
N PRO A 43 -12.30 3.91 -1.85
CA PRO A 43 -11.97 5.24 -2.35
C PRO A 43 -11.85 6.29 -1.24
N SER A 44 -12.78 6.30 -0.29
CA SER A 44 -12.76 7.25 0.84
C SER A 44 -11.54 7.03 1.74
N LEU A 45 -11.12 5.79 1.95
CA LEU A 45 -9.89 5.48 2.68
C LEU A 45 -8.64 5.97 1.93
N VAL A 46 -8.54 5.68 0.63
CA VAL A 46 -7.40 6.07 -0.21
C VAL A 46 -7.26 7.59 -0.32
N GLU A 47 -8.36 8.32 -0.43
CA GLU A 47 -8.34 9.79 -0.40
C GLU A 47 -7.70 10.33 0.89
N ARG A 48 -7.88 9.63 2.03
CA ARG A 48 -7.31 10.03 3.32
C ARG A 48 -5.82 9.76 3.48
N CYS A 49 -5.18 9.06 2.55
CA CYS A 49 -3.71 9.04 2.47
C CYS A 49 -3.10 10.43 2.19
N ARG A 50 -3.92 11.43 1.81
CA ARG A 50 -3.53 12.84 1.62
C ARG A 50 -4.28 13.83 2.52
N ASP A 51 -4.80 13.35 3.65
CA ASP A 51 -5.42 14.25 4.61
C ASP A 51 -4.45 15.35 5.10
N VAL A 52 -4.98 16.53 5.41
CA VAL A 52 -4.19 17.63 5.98
C VAL A 52 -3.50 17.25 7.29
N ALA A 53 -4.14 16.38 8.08
CA ALA A 53 -3.64 15.93 9.37
C ALA A 53 -2.81 14.65 9.23
N ASP A 54 -1.58 14.69 9.75
CA ASP A 54 -0.63 13.59 9.69
C ASP A 54 -1.16 12.34 10.42
N SER A 55 -1.93 12.52 11.51
CA SER A 55 -2.56 11.42 12.25
C SER A 55 -3.58 10.64 11.41
N VAL A 56 -4.33 11.33 10.54
CA VAL A 56 -5.32 10.72 9.64
C VAL A 56 -4.62 9.97 8.52
N ARG A 57 -3.60 10.58 7.89
CA ARG A 57 -2.78 9.92 6.85
C ARG A 57 -2.16 8.62 7.40
N ARG A 58 -1.55 8.70 8.57
CA ARG A 58 -0.97 7.54 9.28
C ARG A 58 -2.00 6.43 9.49
N THR A 59 -3.19 6.76 9.98
CA THR A 59 -4.27 5.78 10.17
C THR A 59 -4.70 5.15 8.83
N ALA A 60 -4.79 5.92 7.76
CA ALA A 60 -5.14 5.40 6.43
C ALA A 60 -4.12 4.34 5.96
N TYR A 61 -2.82 4.64 6.03
CA TYR A 61 -1.76 3.67 5.67
C TYR A 61 -1.81 2.41 6.55
N LYS A 62 -2.00 2.56 7.86
CA LYS A 62 -2.14 1.42 8.77
C LYS A 62 -3.31 0.51 8.39
N ILE A 63 -4.47 1.08 8.07
CA ILE A 63 -5.63 0.29 7.63
C ILE A 63 -5.34 -0.43 6.32
N LEU A 64 -4.72 0.25 5.34
CA LEU A 64 -4.32 -0.39 4.07
C LEU A 64 -3.36 -1.56 4.29
N ALA A 65 -2.39 -1.41 5.20
CA ALA A 65 -1.42 -2.45 5.54
C ALA A 65 -2.07 -3.62 6.27
N THR A 66 -2.82 -3.36 7.34
CA THR A 66 -3.50 -4.40 8.12
C THR A 66 -4.50 -5.20 7.28
N ARG A 67 -5.14 -4.56 6.30
CA ARG A 67 -6.10 -5.22 5.39
C ARG A 67 -5.45 -5.74 4.10
N THR A 68 -4.14 -5.57 3.95
CA THR A 68 -3.35 -6.07 2.81
C THR A 68 -3.96 -5.64 1.46
N VAL A 69 -4.32 -4.36 1.37
CA VAL A 69 -5.06 -3.81 0.23
C VAL A 69 -4.11 -3.59 -0.94
N LEU A 70 -4.05 -4.56 -1.87
CA LEU A 70 -3.21 -4.48 -3.07
C LEU A 70 -4.02 -4.68 -4.35
N ARG A 71 -4.66 -5.84 -4.49
CA ARG A 71 -5.36 -6.26 -5.71
C ARG A 71 -6.49 -5.31 -6.14
N PRO A 72 -7.34 -4.78 -5.22
CA PRO A 72 -8.43 -3.87 -5.61
C PRO A 72 -7.98 -2.50 -6.13
N LEU A 73 -6.70 -2.13 -5.93
CA LEU A 73 -6.16 -0.86 -6.40
C LEU A 73 -5.71 -0.97 -7.86
N SER A 74 -6.00 0.05 -8.66
CA SER A 74 -5.38 0.20 -9.98
C SER A 74 -3.88 0.49 -9.83
N ILE A 75 -3.10 0.23 -10.89
CA ILE A 75 -1.66 0.49 -10.90
C ILE A 75 -1.37 1.96 -10.57
N ALA A 76 -2.09 2.90 -11.18
CA ALA A 76 -1.97 4.33 -10.89
C ALA A 76 -2.21 4.67 -9.40
N LYS A 77 -3.19 4.02 -8.75
CA LYS A 77 -3.43 4.22 -7.31
C LYS A 77 -2.28 3.67 -6.47
N ARG A 78 -1.73 2.50 -6.80
CA ARG A 78 -0.58 1.91 -6.08
C ARG A 78 0.64 2.83 -6.16
N ILE A 79 0.97 3.31 -7.35
CA ILE A 79 2.08 4.27 -7.57
C ILE A 79 1.88 5.50 -6.70
N ARG A 80 0.70 6.09 -6.76
CA ARG A 80 0.38 7.32 -6.05
C ARG A 80 0.48 7.15 -4.52
N ILE A 81 -0.07 6.07 -3.98
CA ILE A 81 0.01 5.71 -2.54
C ILE A 81 1.47 5.53 -2.11
N LEU A 82 2.30 4.85 -2.91
CA LEU A 82 3.72 4.65 -2.58
C LEU A 82 4.48 5.97 -2.58
N GLN A 83 4.31 6.79 -3.62
CA GLN A 83 4.97 8.09 -3.74
C GLN A 83 4.59 8.99 -2.56
N ASP A 84 3.30 9.16 -2.27
CA ASP A 84 2.86 10.00 -1.16
C ASP A 84 3.34 9.50 0.20
N GLY A 85 3.21 8.20 0.45
CA GLY A 85 3.44 7.63 1.77
C GLY A 85 4.92 7.54 2.11
N LEU A 86 5.73 7.02 1.19
CA LEU A 86 7.15 6.80 1.43
C LEU A 86 7.96 8.10 1.39
N THR A 87 7.40 9.17 0.80
CA THR A 87 8.01 10.51 0.81
C THR A 87 7.26 11.52 1.68
N ASP A 88 6.32 11.07 2.52
CA ASP A 88 5.53 11.95 3.38
C ASP A 88 6.44 12.79 4.29
N ARG A 89 6.05 14.04 4.58
CA ARG A 89 6.79 14.92 5.48
C ARG A 89 6.92 14.35 6.90
N ALA A 90 5.93 13.61 7.37
CA ALA A 90 5.90 13.06 8.73
C ALA A 90 6.55 11.68 8.80
N ALA A 91 7.52 11.51 9.69
CA ALA A 91 8.24 10.25 9.86
C ALA A 91 7.31 9.06 10.17
N ASP A 92 6.32 9.27 11.04
CA ASP A 92 5.35 8.22 11.40
C ASP A 92 4.48 7.76 10.21
N VAL A 93 4.20 8.68 9.28
CA VAL A 93 3.44 8.34 8.06
C VAL A 93 4.32 7.53 7.12
N ARG A 94 5.59 7.94 6.93
CA ARG A 94 6.57 7.15 6.17
C ARG A 94 6.73 5.74 6.74
N GLN A 95 6.83 5.61 8.06
CA GLN A 95 6.90 4.30 8.72
C GLN A 95 5.65 3.44 8.43
N SER A 96 4.45 4.03 8.52
CA SER A 96 3.21 3.29 8.22
C SER A 96 3.10 2.91 6.74
N ALA A 97 3.68 3.71 5.84
CA ALA A 97 3.78 3.37 4.42
C ALA A 97 4.82 2.27 4.15
N GLN A 98 5.91 2.20 4.91
CA GLN A 98 6.84 1.07 4.88
C GLN A 98 6.15 -0.22 5.34
N ASP A 99 5.32 -0.15 6.38
CA ASP A 99 4.52 -1.31 6.84
C ASP A 99 3.55 -1.80 5.75
N LEU A 100 3.01 -0.88 4.94
CA LEU A 100 2.19 -1.22 3.77
C LEU A 100 3.02 -1.97 2.70
N VAL A 101 4.24 -1.51 2.42
CA VAL A 101 5.15 -2.20 1.50
C VAL A 101 5.46 -3.62 1.98
N LEU A 102 5.76 -3.79 3.27
CA LEU A 102 5.96 -5.11 3.87
C LEU A 102 4.71 -6.00 3.75
N SER A 103 3.52 -5.43 3.96
CA SER A 103 2.27 -6.15 3.78
C SER A 103 2.07 -6.61 2.34
N TRP A 104 2.36 -5.75 1.35
CA TRP A 104 2.26 -6.10 -0.06
C TRP A 104 3.30 -7.13 -0.49
N PHE A 105 4.51 -7.07 0.05
CA PHE A 105 5.55 -8.07 -0.16
C PHE A 105 5.10 -9.45 0.34
N LYS A 106 4.55 -9.53 1.55
CA LYS A 106 3.95 -10.77 2.08
C LYS A 106 2.79 -11.26 1.21
N ALA A 107 1.94 -10.35 0.73
CA ALA A 107 0.81 -10.66 -0.17
C ALA A 107 1.24 -11.18 -1.55
N THR A 108 2.52 -11.01 -1.89
CA THR A 108 3.14 -11.46 -3.13
C THR A 108 4.14 -12.59 -2.87
N GLU A 109 3.88 -13.38 -1.83
CA GLU A 109 4.64 -14.60 -1.48
C GLU A 109 6.11 -14.31 -1.16
N CYS A 110 6.39 -13.10 -0.65
CA CYS A 110 7.74 -12.64 -0.36
C CYS A 110 8.67 -12.69 -1.59
N ASP A 111 8.12 -12.50 -2.78
CA ASP A 111 8.85 -12.45 -4.04
C ASP A 111 8.89 -11.00 -4.57
N PRO A 112 10.08 -10.38 -4.64
CA PRO A 112 10.20 -8.98 -5.04
C PRO A 112 9.79 -8.77 -6.51
N VAL A 113 9.98 -9.75 -7.39
CA VAL A 113 9.57 -9.66 -8.80
C VAL A 113 8.05 -9.74 -8.92
N LYS A 114 7.38 -10.61 -8.14
CA LYS A 114 5.91 -10.63 -8.09
C LYS A 114 5.33 -9.31 -7.57
N LEU A 115 6.01 -8.65 -6.62
CA LEU A 115 5.62 -7.32 -6.16
C LEU A 115 5.82 -6.25 -7.23
N LEU A 116 6.98 -6.25 -7.91
CA LEU A 116 7.28 -5.32 -9.00
C LEU A 116 6.27 -5.42 -10.15
N ARG A 117 5.81 -6.63 -10.50
CA ARG A 117 4.72 -6.85 -11.48
C ARG A 117 3.37 -6.23 -11.08
N ARG A 118 3.22 -5.74 -9.85
CA ARG A 118 2.02 -5.00 -9.40
C ARG A 118 2.15 -3.49 -9.60
N LEU A 119 3.29 -3.01 -10.07
CA LEU A 119 3.60 -1.61 -10.35
C LEU A 119 3.88 -1.41 -11.84
N ASP A 120 3.96 -0.15 -12.27
CA ASP A 120 4.39 0.23 -13.61
C ASP A 120 5.90 0.47 -13.61
N THR A 121 6.67 -0.61 -13.69
CA THR A 121 8.14 -0.56 -13.63
C THR A 121 8.77 0.10 -14.85
N GLU A 122 8.08 0.11 -15.99
CA GLU A 122 8.58 0.68 -17.23
C GLU A 122 8.21 2.17 -17.34
N GLY A 123 6.96 2.52 -17.03
CA GLY A 123 6.48 3.91 -17.12
C GLY A 123 6.92 4.79 -15.96
N VAL A 124 7.13 4.24 -14.76
CA VAL A 124 7.51 5.00 -13.56
C VAL A 124 8.53 4.22 -12.69
N PRO A 125 9.74 3.94 -13.20
CA PRO A 125 10.75 3.12 -12.53
C PRO A 125 11.16 3.66 -11.16
N GLU A 126 11.14 4.98 -10.96
CA GLU A 126 11.55 5.63 -9.71
C GLU A 126 10.66 5.20 -8.53
N THR A 127 9.37 4.93 -8.80
CA THR A 127 8.45 4.45 -7.75
C THR A 127 8.78 3.03 -7.34
N SER A 128 9.20 2.20 -8.29
CA SER A 128 9.63 0.83 -8.04
C SER A 128 10.93 0.82 -7.23
N GLN A 129 11.89 1.68 -7.59
CA GLN A 129 13.12 1.86 -6.82
C GLN A 129 12.84 2.36 -5.39
N LEU A 130 11.97 3.36 -5.24
CA LEU A 130 11.56 3.89 -3.95
C LEU A 130 10.94 2.81 -3.06
N MET A 131 10.08 1.97 -3.64
CA MET A 131 9.46 0.83 -2.94
C MET A 131 10.52 -0.19 -2.50
N LEU A 132 11.43 -0.61 -3.40
CA LEU A 132 12.48 -1.57 -3.07
C LEU A 132 13.43 -1.06 -1.99
N ASN A 133 13.87 0.20 -2.07
CA ASN A 133 14.73 0.81 -1.05
C ASN A 133 14.07 0.76 0.33
N ASN A 134 12.79 1.10 0.40
CA ASN A 134 12.03 1.05 1.65
C ASN A 134 11.78 -0.38 2.13
N LEU A 135 11.55 -1.33 1.22
CA LEU A 135 11.44 -2.75 1.56
C LEU A 135 12.73 -3.25 2.20
N PHE A 136 13.89 -2.98 1.59
CA PHE A 136 15.18 -3.45 2.08
C PHE A 136 15.54 -2.86 3.46
N ILE A 137 15.18 -1.60 3.70
CA ILE A 137 15.36 -0.97 5.02
C ILE A 137 14.45 -1.62 6.08
N ALA A 138 13.24 -2.01 5.70
CA ALA A 138 12.22 -2.49 6.63
C ALA A 138 12.29 -4.00 6.90
N LEU A 139 12.96 -4.79 6.04
CA LEU A 139 13.10 -6.23 6.22
C LEU A 139 14.13 -6.57 7.31
N PRO A 140 13.78 -7.45 8.27
CA PRO A 140 14.77 -8.08 9.13
C PRO A 140 15.81 -8.86 8.30
N GLU A 141 17.05 -8.95 8.80
CA GLU A 141 18.15 -9.63 8.10
C GLU A 141 17.79 -11.04 7.61
N PRO A 142 17.14 -11.92 8.41
CA PRO A 142 16.79 -13.26 7.93
C PRO A 142 15.83 -13.25 6.74
N ASP A 143 14.84 -12.33 6.75
CA ASP A 143 13.85 -12.19 5.69
C ASP A 143 14.49 -11.60 4.42
N PHE A 144 15.41 -10.64 4.59
CA PHE A 144 16.18 -10.06 3.50
C PHE A 144 17.06 -11.12 2.83
N SER A 145 17.81 -11.89 3.62
CA SER A 145 18.65 -12.98 3.13
C SER A 145 17.84 -14.04 2.38
N ASN A 146 16.69 -14.44 2.93
CA ASN A 146 15.78 -15.38 2.26
C ASN A 146 15.25 -14.82 0.92
N MET A 147 14.82 -13.56 0.90
CA MET A 147 14.37 -12.88 -0.32
C MET A 147 15.47 -12.88 -1.40
N VAL A 148 16.71 -12.56 -1.04
CA VAL A 148 17.84 -12.57 -1.98
C VAL A 148 18.11 -13.97 -2.53
N GLN A 149 18.03 -15.01 -1.70
CA GLN A 149 18.20 -16.40 -2.14
C GLN A 149 17.11 -16.84 -3.13
N ILE A 150 15.84 -16.50 -2.85
CA ILE A 150 14.73 -16.75 -3.78
C ILE A 150 14.97 -16.01 -5.08
N TRP A 151 15.36 -14.74 -5.01
CA TRP A 151 15.58 -13.92 -6.19
C TRP A 151 16.70 -14.47 -7.06
N ALA A 152 17.84 -14.82 -6.45
CA ALA A 152 18.99 -15.38 -7.15
C ALA A 152 18.68 -16.72 -7.81
N SER A 153 18.06 -17.66 -7.08
CA SER A 153 17.75 -18.99 -7.59
C SER A 153 16.71 -18.99 -8.70
N GLN A 154 15.67 -18.16 -8.59
CA GLN A 154 14.54 -18.18 -9.53
C GLN A 154 14.76 -17.29 -10.76
N TYR A 155 15.54 -16.22 -10.64
CA TYR A 155 15.61 -15.18 -11.69
C TYR A 155 17.02 -14.88 -12.19
N LEU A 156 18.08 -15.32 -11.50
CA LEU A 156 19.48 -15.15 -11.92
C LEU A 156 20.12 -16.50 -12.30
N ASN A 157 19.37 -17.33 -13.04
CA ASN A 157 19.87 -18.60 -13.59
C ASN A 157 20.25 -18.45 -15.08
N GLU A 158 21.03 -19.41 -15.59
CA GLU A 158 21.59 -19.37 -16.95
C GLU A 158 20.51 -19.20 -18.05
N GLU A 159 19.32 -19.76 -17.85
CA GLU A 159 18.19 -19.65 -18.80
C GLU A 159 17.70 -18.20 -18.95
N CYS A 160 17.68 -17.43 -17.86
CA CYS A 160 17.24 -16.03 -17.86
C CYS A 160 18.30 -15.06 -18.41
N VAL A 161 19.59 -15.39 -18.25
CA VAL A 161 20.71 -14.56 -18.77
C VAL A 161 20.89 -14.73 -20.28
N LEU A 162 20.64 -15.93 -20.81
CA LEU A 162 20.78 -16.19 -22.25
C LEU A 162 19.65 -15.56 -23.08
N PHE A 163 18.42 -15.48 -22.54
CA PHE A 163 17.27 -14.91 -23.25
C PHE A 163 17.38 -13.40 -23.52
N SER A 164 18.09 -12.66 -22.65
CA SER A 164 18.33 -11.23 -22.80
C SER A 164 19.49 -10.87 -23.73
N MET A 165 20.31 -11.86 -24.13
CA MET A 165 21.39 -11.68 -25.11
C MET A 165 21.00 -12.03 -26.54
N THR A 166 19.81 -12.63 -26.74
CA THR A 166 19.31 -13.07 -28.05
C THR A 166 18.05 -12.32 -28.52
N SER A 167 17.58 -11.32 -27.77
CA SER A 167 16.44 -10.46 -28.10
C SER A 167 16.87 -9.01 -28.22
#